data_AF-A0A958BQP6-F1
#
_entry.id   AF-A0A958BQP6-F1
#
_cell.length_a   1.000
_cell.length_b   1.000
_cell.length_c   1.000
_cell.angle_alpha   90.00
_cell.angle_beta   90.00
_cell.angle_gamma   90.00
#
_symmetry.space_group_name_H-M   'P 1'
#
loop_
_entity.id
_entity.type
_entity.pdbx_description
1 polymer ?
#
loop_
_entity_poly.entity_id
_entity_poly.type
_entity_poly.pdbx_seq_one_letter_code
_entity_poly.pdbx_strand_id
1 'polypeptide(L)'
;MSHDVTASPKPKSPFDHPTYGEGMNYLDKGQWQKAIAAIEALQQLYPDNVDVRDLLAEITMRATVAQAQPRKKARGSARRMVRVVMIGVLMLIVCSIIGLVAFKVWIEPTFLHEYRIRQLTEMRQAADEAIIGGRYTEARQTLEEMRIILPEDADIDESLQRVGQLEKMSALYNEAQKQMAAEEWATAIETLTALQSLDAQYRDLAEMLATAHEAQALDEQFQSAEADFANGEWANAIATYEQVHQTNLTFKFETIQTRLFDSHLNYARELIASANTDSNQVTTALSHLSEALMVRPVDQAALDERRLAETYFTAITTDERDQAIDLLQAIYAERPDYAGNAAVELLYTNLVTRADANLAAGQTEIALSDYQAAADLFVADSSEAQDKLAELNADSN
;
A
#
# COMPACT_ATOMS: atom_id res chain seq x y z
N MET A 1 40.40 6.53 -135.95
CA MET A 1 40.53 5.47 -134.94
C MET A 1 39.96 6.00 -133.65
N SER A 2 38.87 5.39 -133.19
CA SER A 2 38.41 5.31 -131.79
C SER A 2 37.99 6.64 -131.12
N HIS A 3 36.80 6.87 -130.57
CA HIS A 3 35.67 6.09 -130.04
C HIS A 3 34.42 6.98 -130.20
N ASP A 4 33.29 6.49 -130.72
CA ASP A 4 32.12 6.03 -129.94
C ASP A 4 31.81 6.88 -128.69
N VAL A 5 30.73 7.67 -128.72
CA VAL A 5 29.74 7.81 -127.63
C VAL A 5 28.44 8.38 -128.23
N THR A 6 27.40 7.55 -128.17
CA THR A 6 25.97 7.82 -128.28
C THR A 6 25.47 8.97 -127.40
N ALA A 7 24.54 9.80 -127.87
CA ALA A 7 23.57 10.48 -127.00
C ALA A 7 22.34 10.84 -127.83
N SER A 8 21.37 9.93 -127.92
CA SER A 8 20.23 9.80 -127.00
C SER A 8 19.30 11.03 -127.05
N PRO A 9 18.02 10.85 -127.40
CA PRO A 9 17.09 11.95 -127.68
C PRO A 9 16.96 12.90 -126.49
N LYS A 10 16.86 14.22 -126.76
CA LYS A 10 16.59 15.23 -125.73
C LYS A 10 15.45 14.73 -124.83
N PRO A 11 15.66 14.54 -123.52
CA PRO A 11 14.62 14.09 -122.63
C PRO A 11 13.47 15.10 -122.62
N LYS A 12 12.23 14.60 -122.51
CA LYS A 12 11.04 15.47 -122.46
C LYS A 12 11.00 16.36 -121.22
N SER A 13 11.83 16.06 -120.22
CA SER A 13 11.90 16.73 -118.93
C SER A 13 13.32 17.27 -118.67
N PRO A 14 13.47 18.52 -118.19
CA PRO A 14 14.77 19.07 -117.82
C PRO A 14 15.47 18.30 -116.69
N PHE A 15 14.70 17.61 -115.83
CA PHE A 15 15.20 16.86 -114.68
C PHE A 15 15.94 15.58 -115.03
N ASP A 16 15.71 15.04 -116.23
CA ASP A 16 16.41 13.86 -116.74
C ASP A 16 17.70 14.22 -117.49
N HIS A 17 18.04 15.51 -117.60
CA HIS A 17 19.25 15.97 -118.28
C HIS A 17 20.48 15.76 -117.38
N PRO A 18 21.62 15.23 -117.89
CA PRO A 18 22.82 14.98 -117.09
C PRO A 18 23.31 16.22 -116.30
N THR A 19 23.19 17.40 -116.91
CA THR A 19 23.55 18.70 -116.31
C THR A 19 22.74 19.02 -115.05
N TYR A 20 21.50 18.54 -114.93
CA TYR A 20 20.70 18.68 -113.70
C TYR A 20 21.35 17.91 -112.54
N GLY A 21 21.75 16.65 -112.78
CA GLY A 21 22.44 15.82 -111.78
C GLY A 21 23.80 16.41 -111.35
N GLU A 22 24.56 16.99 -112.28
CA GLU A 22 25.80 17.70 -111.97
C GLU A 22 25.55 18.95 -111.11
N GLY A 23 24.51 19.74 -111.45
CA GLY A 23 24.10 20.91 -110.67
C GLY A 23 23.74 20.55 -109.22
N MET A 24 22.97 19.48 -109.03
CA MET A 24 22.60 18.98 -107.69
C MET A 24 23.81 18.49 -106.89
N ASN A 25 24.76 17.79 -107.52
CA ASN A 25 25.99 17.36 -106.86
C ASN A 25 26.85 18.55 -106.38
N TYR A 26 26.87 19.66 -107.12
CA TYR A 26 27.52 20.89 -106.66
C TYR A 26 26.79 21.56 -105.49
N LEU A 27 25.45 21.46 -105.42
CA LEU A 27 24.67 21.92 -104.27
C LEU A 27 24.99 21.11 -103.02
N ASP A 28 25.01 19.78 -103.12
CA ASP A 28 25.33 18.89 -101.99
C ASP A 28 26.74 19.16 -101.43
N LYS A 29 27.68 19.56 -102.29
CA LYS A 29 29.05 19.93 -101.91
C LYS A 29 29.19 21.38 -101.42
N GLY A 30 28.11 22.16 -101.38
CA GLY A 30 28.13 23.58 -101.02
C GLY A 30 28.89 24.47 -102.00
N GLN A 31 29.09 24.01 -103.25
CA GLN A 31 29.77 24.76 -104.32
C GLN A 31 28.74 25.59 -105.13
N TRP A 32 28.09 26.52 -104.44
CA TRP A 32 26.95 27.32 -104.95
C TRP A 32 27.18 27.94 -106.33
N GLN A 33 28.38 28.45 -106.60
CA GLN A 33 28.65 29.15 -107.86
C GLN A 33 28.74 28.21 -109.07
N LYS A 34 29.21 26.96 -108.87
CA LYS A 34 29.21 25.94 -109.94
C LYS A 34 27.82 25.34 -110.14
N ALA A 35 27.05 25.20 -109.07
CA ALA A 35 25.65 24.77 -109.14
C ALA A 35 24.80 25.75 -109.97
N ILE A 36 24.91 27.06 -109.70
CA ILE A 36 24.21 28.10 -110.46
C ILE A 36 24.55 28.00 -111.96
N ALA A 37 25.83 27.92 -112.31
CA ALA A 37 26.26 27.83 -113.71
C ALA A 37 25.71 26.58 -114.44
N ALA A 38 25.63 25.44 -113.76
CA ALA A 38 25.06 24.22 -114.33
C ALA A 38 23.54 24.33 -114.57
N ILE A 39 22.81 24.96 -113.65
CA ILE A 39 21.36 25.18 -113.80
C ILE A 39 21.05 26.30 -114.81
N GLU A 40 21.91 27.32 -114.96
CA GLU A 40 21.82 28.31 -116.04
C GLU A 40 22.01 27.68 -117.43
N ALA A 41 22.96 26.77 -117.57
CA ALA A 41 23.13 26.01 -118.82
C ALA A 41 21.89 25.16 -119.14
N LEU A 42 21.23 24.63 -118.11
CA LEU A 42 19.95 23.91 -118.26
C LEU A 42 18.81 24.86 -118.68
N GLN A 43 18.78 26.10 -118.17
CA GLN A 43 17.81 27.12 -118.56
C GLN A 43 17.95 27.53 -120.03
N GLN A 44 19.18 27.62 -120.56
CA GLN A 44 19.40 27.91 -121.98
C GLN A 44 18.89 26.80 -122.90
N LEU A 45 18.92 25.54 -122.44
CA LEU A 45 18.44 24.38 -123.20
C LEU A 45 16.91 24.22 -123.13
N TYR A 46 16.27 24.70 -122.05
CA TYR A 46 14.82 24.65 -121.81
C TYR A 46 14.26 26.02 -121.39
N PRO A 47 14.24 27.04 -122.28
CA PRO A 47 13.88 28.42 -121.92
C PRO A 47 12.42 28.60 -121.46
N ASP A 48 11.52 27.74 -121.95
CA ASP A 48 10.08 27.79 -121.65
C ASP A 48 9.68 26.98 -120.40
N ASN A 49 10.63 26.29 -119.74
CA ASN A 49 10.32 25.52 -118.54
C ASN A 49 10.36 26.42 -117.29
N VAL A 50 9.22 26.50 -116.59
CA VAL A 50 9.06 27.31 -115.38
C VAL A 50 9.82 26.72 -114.19
N ASP A 51 9.88 25.40 -114.07
CA ASP A 51 10.50 24.72 -112.92
C ASP A 51 12.02 24.98 -112.85
N VAL A 52 12.71 25.00 -114.00
CA VAL A 52 14.15 25.32 -114.05
C VAL A 52 14.42 26.77 -113.66
N ARG A 53 13.50 27.69 -114.03
CA ARG A 53 13.60 29.11 -113.69
C ARG A 53 13.41 29.35 -112.19
N ASP A 54 12.43 28.67 -111.59
CA ASP A 54 12.14 28.75 -110.16
C ASP A 54 13.27 28.15 -109.34
N LEU A 55 13.82 27.01 -109.78
CA LEU A 55 14.97 26.37 -109.15
C LEU A 55 16.22 27.28 -109.19
N LEU A 56 16.48 27.96 -110.30
CA LEU A 56 17.59 28.90 -110.40
C LEU A 56 17.41 30.08 -109.42
N ALA A 57 16.18 30.61 -109.32
CA ALA A 57 15.86 31.69 -108.39
C ALA A 57 16.07 31.25 -106.92
N GLU A 58 15.61 30.03 -106.57
CA GLU A 58 15.78 29.46 -105.24
C GLU A 58 17.25 29.26 -104.88
N ILE A 59 18.04 28.64 -105.77
CA ILE A 59 19.48 28.40 -105.54
C ILE A 59 20.23 29.72 -105.39
N THR A 60 19.90 30.72 -106.20
CA THR A 60 20.56 32.04 -106.14
C THR A 60 20.23 32.76 -104.83
N MET A 61 18.98 32.68 -104.37
CA MET A 61 18.58 33.23 -103.07
C MET A 61 19.26 32.50 -101.89
N ARG A 62 19.37 31.17 -101.94
CA ARG A 62 20.10 30.41 -100.92
C ARG A 62 21.59 30.72 -100.91
N ALA A 63 22.19 30.95 -102.08
CA ALA A 63 23.60 31.30 -102.20
C ALA A 63 23.92 32.68 -101.59
N THR A 64 23.04 33.68 -101.73
CA THR A 64 23.24 35.00 -101.11
C THR A 64 23.12 34.95 -99.59
N VAL A 65 22.20 34.13 -99.06
CA VAL A 65 22.04 33.90 -97.61
C VAL A 65 23.21 33.10 -97.03
N ALA A 66 23.76 32.11 -97.76
CA ALA A 66 24.91 31.33 -97.34
C ALA A 66 26.23 32.14 -97.34
N GLN A 67 26.35 33.18 -98.18
CA GLN A 67 27.50 34.09 -98.16
C GLN A 67 27.40 35.18 -97.07
N ALA A 68 26.22 35.38 -96.46
CA ALA A 68 25.97 36.39 -95.43
C ALA A 68 26.35 35.96 -94.00
N GLN A 69 26.97 34.79 -93.79
CA GLN A 69 27.49 34.37 -92.49
C GLN A 69 29.03 34.53 -92.40
N PRO A 70 29.57 35.36 -91.49
CA PRO A 70 31.01 35.53 -91.35
C PRO A 70 31.66 34.29 -90.71
N ARG A 71 32.50 33.61 -91.49
CA ARG A 71 33.41 32.54 -91.06
C ARG A 71 34.43 33.07 -90.03
N LYS A 72 34.41 32.53 -88.81
CA LYS A 72 35.40 32.81 -87.75
C LYS A 72 36.82 32.34 -88.10
N LYS A 73 37.84 33.18 -87.87
CA LYS A 73 39.20 32.76 -87.48
C LYS A 73 39.91 33.85 -86.65
N ALA A 74 40.42 33.44 -85.47
CA ALA A 74 41.67 33.85 -84.78
C ALA A 74 41.47 33.67 -83.26
N ARG A 75 41.89 32.55 -82.64
CA ARG A 75 43.23 32.31 -82.07
C ARG A 75 43.58 33.28 -80.92
N GLY A 76 43.33 32.84 -79.68
CA GLY A 76 43.98 33.36 -78.45
C GLY A 76 43.06 33.67 -77.26
N SER A 77 42.99 32.77 -76.25
CA SER A 77 42.85 33.04 -74.79
C SER A 77 42.27 31.88 -73.94
N ALA A 78 42.68 30.63 -74.18
CA ALA A 78 42.21 29.46 -73.44
C ALA A 78 42.58 29.40 -71.92
N ARG A 79 43.31 30.38 -71.36
CA ARG A 79 43.70 30.38 -69.92
C ARG A 79 42.73 31.11 -68.98
N ARG A 80 41.92 32.07 -69.46
CA ARG A 80 40.96 32.78 -68.58
C ARG A 80 39.69 31.98 -68.32
N MET A 81 39.23 31.19 -69.29
CA MET A 81 37.98 30.43 -69.18
C MET A 81 38.11 29.23 -68.23
N VAL A 82 39.23 28.51 -68.25
CA VAL A 82 39.48 27.37 -67.33
C VAL A 82 39.57 27.84 -65.87
N ARG A 83 40.15 29.02 -65.62
CA ARG A 83 40.33 29.56 -64.27
C ARG A 83 38.99 29.95 -63.62
N VAL A 84 38.05 30.51 -64.40
CA VAL A 84 36.70 30.85 -63.93
C VAL A 84 35.88 29.60 -63.60
N VAL A 85 35.99 28.55 -64.42
CA VAL A 85 35.32 27.26 -64.16
C VAL A 85 35.89 26.58 -62.92
N MET A 86 37.22 26.55 -62.75
CA MET A 86 37.84 25.96 -61.56
C MET A 86 37.47 26.69 -60.26
N ILE A 87 37.44 28.03 -60.27
CA ILE A 87 37.02 28.83 -59.11
C ILE A 87 35.54 28.56 -58.78
N GLY A 88 34.68 28.40 -59.79
CA GLY A 88 33.27 28.05 -59.59
C GLY A 88 33.06 26.67 -58.95
N VAL A 89 33.82 25.65 -59.39
CA VAL A 89 33.75 24.30 -58.79
C VAL A 89 34.30 24.30 -57.36
N LEU A 90 35.38 25.02 -57.10
CA LEU A 90 35.96 25.11 -55.75
C LEU A 90 35.04 25.87 -54.80
N MET A 91 34.35 26.93 -55.27
CA MET A 91 33.29 27.61 -54.52
C MET A 91 32.10 26.69 -54.21
N LEU A 92 31.68 25.83 -55.14
CA LEU A 92 30.61 24.85 -54.90
C LEU A 92 31.02 23.81 -53.85
N ILE A 93 32.25 23.32 -53.91
CA ILE A 93 32.78 22.39 -52.91
C ILE A 93 32.86 23.07 -51.54
N VAL A 94 33.38 24.31 -51.49
CA VAL A 94 33.45 25.09 -50.24
C VAL A 94 32.05 25.40 -49.70
N CYS A 95 31.07 25.79 -50.53
CA CYS A 95 29.69 25.96 -50.11
C CYS A 95 29.04 24.65 -49.66
N SER A 96 29.36 23.52 -50.27
CA SER A 96 28.87 22.20 -49.84
C SER A 96 29.48 21.80 -48.50
N ILE A 97 30.77 22.10 -48.27
CA ILE A 97 31.44 21.85 -47.00
C ILE A 97 30.90 22.79 -45.93
N ILE A 98 30.73 24.08 -46.22
CA ILE A 98 30.11 25.06 -45.31
C ILE A 98 28.66 24.67 -45.02
N GLY A 99 27.91 24.19 -46.01
CA GLY A 99 26.55 23.68 -45.82
C GLY A 99 26.50 22.45 -44.91
N LEU A 100 27.44 21.51 -45.07
CA LEU A 100 27.56 20.33 -44.21
C LEU A 100 28.01 20.69 -42.79
N VAL A 101 28.98 21.60 -42.65
CA VAL A 101 29.47 22.08 -41.34
C VAL A 101 28.39 22.89 -40.64
N ALA A 102 27.66 23.77 -41.34
CA ALA A 102 26.52 24.48 -40.78
C ALA A 102 25.40 23.52 -40.39
N PHE A 103 25.11 22.48 -41.18
CA PHE A 103 24.14 21.46 -40.82
C PHE A 103 24.54 20.68 -39.55
N LYS A 104 25.81 20.29 -39.45
CA LYS A 104 26.39 19.60 -38.28
C LYS A 104 26.47 20.48 -37.03
N VAL A 105 26.84 21.75 -37.17
CA VAL A 105 27.15 22.64 -36.04
C VAL A 105 25.94 23.48 -35.61
N TRP A 106 24.99 23.79 -36.49
CA TRP A 106 23.80 24.60 -36.17
C TRP A 106 22.49 23.80 -36.10
N ILE A 107 22.31 22.74 -36.90
CA ILE A 107 21.03 22.00 -36.98
C ILE A 107 21.00 20.77 -36.05
N GLU A 108 22.14 20.08 -35.86
CA GLU A 108 22.26 18.94 -34.92
C GLU A 108 22.02 19.32 -33.43
N PRO A 109 22.48 20.48 -32.90
CA PRO A 109 22.28 20.81 -31.48
C PRO A 109 20.87 21.31 -31.12
N THR A 110 20.03 21.79 -32.04
CA THR A 110 18.70 22.32 -31.65
C THR A 110 17.63 21.24 -31.55
N PHE A 111 17.63 20.24 -32.43
CA PHE A 111 16.61 19.18 -32.41
C PHE A 111 16.89 18.10 -31.36
N LEU A 112 18.15 17.71 -31.13
CA LEU A 112 18.49 16.66 -30.15
C LEU A 112 18.41 17.15 -28.69
N HIS A 113 18.47 18.46 -28.45
CA HIS A 113 18.37 19.02 -27.09
C HIS A 113 16.90 19.12 -26.65
N GLU A 114 15.98 19.53 -27.52
CA GLU A 114 14.56 19.66 -27.15
C GLU A 114 13.89 18.32 -26.81
N TYR A 115 14.16 17.23 -27.55
CA TYR A 115 13.58 15.92 -27.24
C TYR A 115 14.06 15.36 -25.90
N ARG A 116 15.36 15.51 -25.58
CA ARG A 116 15.92 15.04 -24.30
C ARG A 116 15.41 15.85 -23.12
N ILE A 117 15.27 17.17 -23.27
CA ILE A 117 14.73 18.06 -22.24
C ILE A 117 13.24 17.73 -21.98
N ARG A 118 12.45 17.47 -23.02
CA ARG A 118 11.04 17.06 -22.85
C ARG A 118 10.92 15.73 -22.12
N GLN A 119 11.67 14.71 -22.53
CA GLN A 119 11.64 13.40 -21.87
C GLN A 119 12.04 13.49 -20.39
N LEU A 120 13.07 14.27 -20.07
CA LEU A 120 13.48 14.50 -18.68
C LEU A 120 12.43 15.28 -17.88
N THR A 121 11.73 16.22 -18.52
CA THR A 121 10.64 16.97 -17.89
C THR A 121 9.44 16.07 -17.61
N GLU A 122 9.07 15.21 -18.55
CA GLU A 122 8.00 14.22 -18.39
C GLU A 122 8.34 13.21 -17.28
N MET A 123 9.57 12.69 -17.26
CA MET A 123 10.05 11.81 -16.18
C MET A 123 10.01 12.51 -14.82
N ARG A 124 10.41 13.78 -14.76
CA ARG A 124 10.36 14.55 -13.50
C ARG A 124 8.92 14.73 -13.02
N GLN A 125 8.00 15.08 -13.92
CA GLN A 125 6.58 15.21 -13.60
C GLN A 125 6.00 13.88 -13.10
N ALA A 126 6.30 12.76 -13.78
CA ALA A 126 5.86 11.44 -13.37
C ALA A 126 6.39 11.06 -11.97
N ALA A 127 7.66 11.35 -11.67
CA ALA A 127 8.23 11.14 -10.35
C ALA A 127 7.53 11.99 -9.28
N ASP A 128 7.32 13.28 -9.54
CA ASP A 128 6.65 14.20 -8.61
C ASP A 128 5.18 13.77 -8.37
N GLU A 129 4.46 13.36 -9.42
CA GLU A 129 3.12 12.79 -9.32
C GLU A 129 3.08 11.50 -8.51
N ALA A 130 4.08 10.62 -8.67
CA ALA A 130 4.22 9.41 -7.89
C ALA A 130 4.50 9.71 -6.41
N ILE A 131 5.33 10.72 -6.10
CA ILE A 131 5.59 11.19 -4.72
C ILE A 131 4.31 11.70 -4.07
N ILE A 132 3.59 12.60 -4.76
CA ILE A 132 2.32 13.16 -4.26
C ILE A 132 1.28 12.05 -4.08
N GLY A 133 1.26 11.07 -4.98
CA GLY A 133 0.38 9.92 -4.92
C GLY A 133 0.78 8.84 -3.92
N GLY A 134 1.87 9.02 -3.16
CA GLY A 134 2.38 8.03 -2.20
C GLY A 134 2.99 6.77 -2.83
N ARG A 135 3.24 6.77 -4.14
CA ARG A 135 3.84 5.66 -4.91
C ARG A 135 5.36 5.80 -4.91
N TYR A 136 5.97 5.75 -3.72
CA TYR A 136 7.39 6.05 -3.54
C TYR A 136 8.34 5.11 -4.29
N THR A 137 7.98 3.83 -4.42
CA THR A 137 8.79 2.86 -5.20
C THR A 137 8.81 3.21 -6.69
N GLU A 138 7.69 3.65 -7.27
CA GLU A 138 7.59 4.11 -8.67
C GLU A 138 8.36 5.42 -8.88
N ALA A 139 8.24 6.36 -7.94
CA ALA A 139 9.02 7.60 -7.94
C ALA A 139 10.53 7.32 -7.90
N ARG A 140 10.98 6.42 -7.03
CA ARG A 140 12.39 6.03 -6.90
C ARG A 140 12.91 5.42 -8.20
N GLN A 141 12.15 4.50 -8.81
CA GLN A 141 12.53 3.90 -10.08
C GLN A 141 12.69 4.96 -11.17
N THR A 142 11.73 5.89 -11.29
CA THR A 142 11.78 6.97 -12.28
C THR A 142 12.99 7.88 -12.07
N LEU A 143 13.31 8.23 -10.82
CA LEU A 143 14.49 9.04 -10.48
C LEU A 143 15.81 8.29 -10.72
N GLU A 144 15.87 6.97 -10.47
CA GLU A 144 17.04 6.15 -10.78
C GLU A 144 17.30 6.07 -12.30
N GLU A 145 16.24 5.97 -13.11
CA GLU A 145 16.33 6.04 -14.57
C GLU A 145 16.85 7.40 -15.03
N MET A 146 16.39 8.50 -14.41
CA MET A 146 16.91 9.85 -14.68
C MET A 146 18.40 9.98 -14.32
N ARG A 147 18.85 9.38 -13.21
CA ARG A 147 20.27 9.40 -12.78
C ARG A 147 21.21 8.75 -13.78
N ILE A 148 20.75 7.73 -14.53
CA ILE A 148 21.55 7.11 -15.60
C ILE A 148 21.81 8.11 -16.74
N ILE A 149 20.84 8.99 -17.02
CA ILE A 149 20.92 10.00 -18.09
C ILE A 149 21.73 11.22 -17.63
N LEU A 150 21.62 11.62 -16.35
CA LEU A 150 22.32 12.74 -15.72
C LEU A 150 23.07 12.27 -14.45
N PRO A 151 24.29 11.70 -14.58
CA PRO A 151 24.98 11.04 -13.46
C PRO A 151 25.53 11.97 -12.36
N GLU A 152 25.65 13.27 -12.61
CA GLU A 152 26.22 14.27 -11.67
C GLU A 152 25.21 15.37 -11.33
N ASP A 153 23.92 15.03 -11.29
CA ASP A 153 22.86 15.96 -10.95
C ASP A 153 22.52 15.88 -9.46
N ALA A 154 22.86 16.94 -8.72
CA ALA A 154 22.64 17.02 -7.27
C ALA A 154 21.15 17.01 -6.89
N ASP A 155 20.26 17.53 -7.76
CA ASP A 155 18.82 17.60 -7.47
C ASP A 155 18.19 16.20 -7.57
N ILE A 156 18.67 15.34 -8.47
CA ILE A 156 18.24 13.94 -8.58
C ILE A 156 18.67 13.17 -7.33
N ASP A 157 19.89 13.35 -6.85
CA ASP A 157 20.39 12.67 -5.65
C ASP A 157 19.64 13.12 -4.38
N GLU A 158 19.34 14.43 -4.23
CA GLU A 158 18.49 14.93 -3.14
C GLU A 158 17.07 14.32 -3.23
N SER A 159 16.50 14.26 -4.44
CA SER A 159 15.17 13.69 -4.66
C SER A 159 15.14 12.20 -4.32
N LEU A 160 16.16 11.43 -4.73
CA LEU A 160 16.30 10.01 -4.38
C LEU A 160 16.41 9.80 -2.86
N GLN A 161 17.19 10.64 -2.17
CA GLN A 161 17.28 10.59 -0.71
C GLN A 161 15.93 10.88 -0.04
N ARG A 162 15.22 11.93 -0.50
CA ARG A 162 13.89 12.28 0.02
C ARG A 162 12.89 11.16 -0.23
N VAL A 163 12.83 10.60 -1.44
CA VAL A 163 11.94 9.47 -1.76
C VAL A 163 12.28 8.24 -0.94
N GLY A 164 13.56 7.93 -0.73
CA GLY A 164 13.98 6.82 0.12
C GLY A 164 13.54 6.99 1.58
N GLN A 165 13.59 8.21 2.12
CA GLN A 165 13.05 8.50 3.45
C GLN A 165 11.52 8.32 3.51
N LEU A 166 10.80 8.86 2.51
CA LEU A 166 9.34 8.70 2.42
C LEU A 166 8.91 7.24 2.26
N GLU A 167 9.63 6.46 1.46
CA GLU A 167 9.41 5.01 1.29
C GLU A 167 9.58 4.28 2.62
N LYS A 168 10.68 4.56 3.34
CA LYS A 168 10.94 3.98 4.67
C LYS A 168 9.84 4.35 5.67
N MET A 169 9.43 5.62 5.72
CA MET A 169 8.38 6.10 6.63
C MET A 169 7.03 5.45 6.32
N SER A 170 6.68 5.33 5.04
CA SER A 170 5.45 4.64 4.62
C SER A 170 5.47 3.15 4.95
N ALA A 171 6.63 2.49 4.85
CA ALA A 171 6.77 1.09 5.21
C ALA A 171 6.57 0.88 6.73
N LEU A 172 7.21 1.71 7.56
CA LEU A 172 7.03 1.67 9.02
C LEU A 172 5.58 1.94 9.42
N TYR A 173 4.94 2.92 8.78
CA TYR A 173 3.54 3.25 9.03
C TYR A 173 2.60 2.07 8.74
N ASN A 174 2.73 1.45 7.56
CA ASN A 174 1.92 0.30 7.18
C ASN A 174 2.18 -0.92 8.08
N GLU A 175 3.41 -1.09 8.54
CA GLU A 175 3.77 -2.18 9.45
C GLU A 175 3.17 -1.96 10.84
N ALA A 176 3.28 -0.74 11.39
CA ALA A 176 2.63 -0.39 12.65
C ALA A 176 1.10 -0.59 12.59
N GLN A 177 0.45 -0.22 11.48
CA GLN A 177 -0.98 -0.46 11.31
C GLN A 177 -1.35 -1.95 11.37
N LYS A 178 -0.53 -2.82 10.78
CA LYS A 178 -0.75 -4.28 10.87
C LYS A 178 -0.57 -4.79 12.29
N GLN A 179 0.47 -4.33 12.99
CA GLN A 179 0.75 -4.69 14.37
C GLN A 179 -0.39 -4.25 15.30
N MET A 180 -0.89 -3.02 15.13
CA MET A 180 -2.08 -2.53 15.86
C MET A 180 -3.33 -3.37 15.54
N ALA A 181 -3.55 -3.73 14.28
CA ALA A 181 -4.67 -4.59 13.89
C ALA A 181 -4.56 -6.03 14.44
N ALA A 182 -3.34 -6.48 14.72
CA ALA A 182 -3.06 -7.76 15.37
C ALA A 182 -3.03 -7.65 16.92
N GLU A 183 -3.34 -6.47 17.48
CA GLU A 183 -3.26 -6.16 18.92
C GLU A 183 -1.85 -6.34 19.52
N GLU A 184 -0.82 -6.31 18.68
CA GLU A 184 0.59 -6.38 19.10
C GLU A 184 1.08 -4.97 19.51
N TRP A 185 0.51 -4.42 20.59
CA TRP A 185 0.67 -3.01 20.94
C TRP A 185 2.13 -2.61 21.22
N ALA A 186 2.90 -3.46 21.91
CA ALA A 186 4.29 -3.19 22.23
C ALA A 186 5.17 -3.06 20.96
N THR A 187 5.01 -3.99 19.99
CA THR A 187 5.76 -3.94 18.72
C THR A 187 5.29 -2.77 17.86
N ALA A 188 3.99 -2.46 17.86
CA ALA A 188 3.44 -1.29 17.19
C ALA A 188 4.07 0.01 17.72
N ILE A 189 4.18 0.16 19.03
CA ILE A 189 4.80 1.34 19.66
C ILE A 189 6.28 1.46 19.29
N GLU A 190 7.03 0.36 19.26
CA GLU A 190 8.43 0.37 18.80
C GLU A 190 8.54 0.86 17.35
N THR A 191 7.69 0.33 16.45
CA THR A 191 7.65 0.72 15.03
C THR A 191 7.23 2.17 14.84
N LEU A 192 6.23 2.64 15.58
CA LEU A 192 5.77 4.03 15.55
C LEU A 192 6.81 5.00 16.14
N THR A 193 7.54 4.59 17.17
CA THR A 193 8.65 5.39 17.75
C THR A 193 9.80 5.51 16.74
N ALA A 194 10.10 4.43 16.01
CA ALA A 194 11.07 4.49 14.92
C ALA A 194 10.61 5.45 13.81
N LEU A 195 9.32 5.48 13.48
CA LEU A 195 8.73 6.45 12.55
C LEU A 195 8.81 7.88 13.08
N GLN A 196 8.51 8.09 14.37
CA GLN A 196 8.61 9.40 15.05
C GLN A 196 10.01 9.98 15.00
N SER A 197 11.04 9.13 15.10
CA SER A 197 12.44 9.54 14.99
C SER A 197 12.83 10.06 13.60
N LEU A 198 12.09 9.66 12.56
CA LEU A 198 12.28 10.13 11.18
C LEU A 198 11.49 11.42 10.94
N ASP A 199 10.22 11.43 11.34
CA ASP A 199 9.34 12.60 11.25
C ASP A 199 8.20 12.50 12.27
N ALA A 200 8.23 13.39 13.27
CA ALA A 200 7.22 13.45 14.31
C ALA A 200 5.86 13.98 13.82
N GLN A 201 5.79 14.61 12.64
CA GLN A 201 4.57 15.17 12.06
C GLN A 201 3.99 14.29 10.94
N TYR A 202 4.47 13.05 10.82
CA TYR A 202 4.00 12.15 9.79
C TYR A 202 2.53 11.73 10.01
N ARG A 203 1.63 12.29 9.20
CA ARG A 203 0.19 11.93 9.19
C ARG A 203 -0.43 11.98 10.59
N ASP A 204 -1.04 10.89 11.02
CA ASP A 204 -1.75 10.64 12.27
C ASP A 204 -0.88 9.92 13.32
N LEU A 205 0.45 9.93 13.17
CA LEU A 205 1.39 9.22 14.04
C LEU A 205 1.17 9.48 15.54
N ALA A 206 0.94 10.74 15.93
CA ALA A 206 0.74 11.09 17.33
C ALA A 206 -0.54 10.44 17.92
N GLU A 207 -1.61 10.37 17.13
CA GLU A 207 -2.87 9.73 17.51
C GLU A 207 -2.73 8.21 17.56
N MET A 208 -2.02 7.62 16.59
CA MET A 208 -1.71 6.19 16.60
C MET A 208 -0.88 5.77 17.81
N LEU A 209 0.15 6.56 18.16
CA LEU A 209 0.97 6.32 19.37
C LEU A 209 0.14 6.41 20.64
N ALA A 210 -0.70 7.45 20.77
CA ALA A 210 -1.59 7.58 21.93
C ALA A 210 -2.53 6.37 22.05
N THR A 211 -3.17 5.98 20.94
CA THR A 211 -4.06 4.82 20.87
C THR A 211 -3.34 3.53 21.25
N ALA A 212 -2.13 3.31 20.72
CA ALA A 212 -1.36 2.10 21.01
C ALA A 212 -0.92 2.05 22.48
N HIS A 213 -0.51 3.18 23.07
CA HIS A 213 -0.16 3.25 24.49
C HIS A 213 -1.36 3.02 25.41
N GLU A 214 -2.52 3.60 25.11
CA GLU A 214 -3.74 3.36 25.87
C GLU A 214 -4.17 1.89 25.80
N ALA A 215 -4.11 1.29 24.61
CA ALA A 215 -4.43 -0.12 24.41
C ALA A 215 -3.44 -1.05 25.13
N GLN A 216 -2.14 -0.74 25.07
CA GLN A 216 -1.11 -1.47 25.82
C GLN A 216 -1.38 -1.41 27.33
N ALA A 217 -1.64 -0.22 27.88
CA ALA A 217 -1.89 -0.04 29.30
C ALA A 217 -3.13 -0.81 29.77
N LEU A 218 -4.19 -0.85 28.96
CA LEU A 218 -5.39 -1.65 29.23
C LEU A 218 -5.08 -3.15 29.21
N ASP A 219 -4.30 -3.63 28.25
CA ASP A 219 -3.93 -5.05 28.17
C ASP A 219 -3.02 -5.47 29.34
N GLU A 220 -2.08 -4.62 29.74
CA GLU A 220 -1.23 -4.85 30.92
C GLU A 220 -2.06 -4.91 32.22
N GLN A 221 -3.01 -3.99 32.42
CA GLN A 221 -3.93 -4.02 33.57
C GLN A 221 -4.78 -5.30 33.56
N PHE A 222 -5.31 -5.68 32.41
CA PHE A 222 -6.07 -6.91 32.27
C PHE A 222 -5.23 -8.16 32.56
N GLN A 223 -3.99 -8.22 32.08
CA GLN A 223 -3.07 -9.33 32.39
C GLN A 223 -2.74 -9.39 33.88
N SER A 224 -2.58 -8.25 34.56
CA SER A 224 -2.43 -8.21 36.02
C SER A 224 -3.66 -8.80 36.72
N ALA A 225 -4.87 -8.41 36.29
CA ALA A 225 -6.11 -8.94 36.85
C ALA A 225 -6.26 -10.46 36.63
N GLU A 226 -5.84 -10.98 35.47
CA GLU A 226 -5.82 -12.43 35.20
C GLU A 226 -4.79 -13.16 36.08
N ALA A 227 -3.66 -12.53 36.41
CA ALA A 227 -2.69 -13.09 37.34
C ALA A 227 -3.25 -13.17 38.77
N ASP A 228 -3.86 -12.09 39.25
CA ASP A 228 -4.51 -12.05 40.56
C ASP A 228 -5.64 -13.09 40.64
N PHE A 229 -6.45 -13.18 39.58
CA PHE A 229 -7.49 -14.20 39.44
C PHE A 229 -6.94 -15.62 39.52
N ALA A 230 -5.85 -15.91 38.79
CA ALA A 230 -5.23 -17.23 38.78
C ALA A 230 -4.60 -17.61 40.14
N ASN A 231 -4.14 -16.62 40.91
CA ASN A 231 -3.57 -16.80 42.24
C ASN A 231 -4.63 -16.87 43.36
N GLY A 232 -5.91 -16.65 43.04
CA GLY A 232 -6.99 -16.58 44.03
C GLY A 232 -7.01 -15.27 44.83
N GLU A 233 -6.33 -14.22 44.36
CA GLU A 233 -6.36 -12.90 44.98
C GLU A 233 -7.61 -12.13 44.54
N TRP A 234 -8.80 -12.65 44.89
CA TRP A 234 -10.07 -12.21 44.32
C TRP A 234 -10.37 -10.72 44.52
N ALA A 235 -10.03 -10.16 45.69
CA ALA A 235 -10.24 -8.74 45.97
C ALA A 235 -9.44 -7.83 45.02
N ASN A 236 -8.17 -8.18 44.75
CA ASN A 236 -7.31 -7.46 43.83
C ASN A 236 -7.84 -7.60 42.39
N ALA A 237 -8.17 -8.84 42.00
CA ALA A 237 -8.73 -9.14 40.70
C ALA A 237 -10.02 -8.32 40.42
N ILE A 238 -10.96 -8.26 41.37
CA ILE A 238 -12.19 -7.45 41.25
C ILE A 238 -11.85 -5.98 40.99
N ALA A 239 -11.00 -5.39 41.84
CA ALA A 239 -10.63 -3.99 41.72
C ALA A 239 -10.02 -3.66 40.35
N THR A 240 -9.11 -4.51 39.86
CA THR A 240 -8.46 -4.28 38.56
C THR A 240 -9.41 -4.53 37.39
N TYR A 241 -10.26 -5.56 37.42
CA TYR A 241 -11.26 -5.78 36.37
C TYR A 241 -12.29 -4.64 36.30
N GLU A 242 -12.77 -4.15 37.45
CA GLU A 242 -13.68 -3.00 37.50
C GLU A 242 -13.02 -1.74 36.93
N GLN A 243 -11.74 -1.51 37.25
CA GLN A 243 -10.99 -0.38 36.71
C GLN A 243 -10.83 -0.48 35.19
N VAL A 244 -10.49 -1.66 34.66
CA VAL A 244 -10.40 -1.89 33.21
C VAL A 244 -11.76 -1.65 32.56
N HIS A 245 -12.84 -2.18 33.15
CA HIS A 245 -14.20 -2.02 32.63
C HIS A 245 -14.66 -0.55 32.64
N GLN A 246 -14.38 0.19 33.71
CA GLN A 246 -14.70 1.62 33.81
C GLN A 246 -13.91 2.47 32.80
N THR A 247 -12.66 2.08 32.52
CA THR A 247 -11.81 2.77 31.56
C THR A 247 -12.26 2.50 30.12
N ASN A 248 -12.59 1.24 29.80
CA ASN A 248 -13.13 0.86 28.50
C ASN A 248 -14.19 -0.25 28.63
N LEU A 249 -15.46 0.15 28.50
CA LEU A 249 -16.62 -0.74 28.68
C LEU A 249 -16.67 -1.90 27.68
N THR A 250 -16.05 -1.75 26.51
CA THR A 250 -16.11 -2.74 25.43
C THR A 250 -14.90 -3.67 25.41
N PHE A 251 -13.81 -3.30 26.08
CA PHE A 251 -12.57 -4.07 26.09
C PHE A 251 -12.80 -5.43 26.76
N LYS A 252 -12.64 -6.51 25.99
CA LYS A 252 -12.78 -7.91 26.44
C LYS A 252 -14.02 -8.15 27.35
N PHE A 253 -15.12 -7.47 27.05
CA PHE A 253 -16.30 -7.35 27.92
C PHE A 253 -16.79 -8.69 28.48
N GLU A 254 -17.04 -9.68 27.62
CA GLU A 254 -17.56 -11.00 28.02
C GLU A 254 -16.62 -11.74 28.99
N THR A 255 -15.32 -11.65 28.75
CA THR A 255 -14.29 -12.25 29.61
C THR A 255 -14.28 -11.55 30.96
N ILE A 256 -14.26 -10.21 30.98
CA ILE A 256 -14.26 -9.41 32.21
C ILE A 256 -15.51 -9.68 33.04
N GLN A 257 -16.71 -9.71 32.43
CA GLN A 257 -17.95 -10.01 33.14
C GLN A 257 -17.92 -11.42 33.75
N THR A 258 -17.43 -12.41 33.02
CA THR A 258 -17.26 -13.77 33.54
C THR A 258 -16.28 -13.81 34.72
N ARG A 259 -15.14 -13.13 34.62
CA ARG A 259 -14.14 -13.05 35.69
C ARG A 259 -14.64 -12.30 36.91
N LEU A 260 -15.34 -11.19 36.73
CA LEU A 260 -15.97 -10.46 37.83
C LEU A 260 -16.96 -11.36 38.58
N PHE A 261 -17.85 -12.05 37.86
CA PHE A 261 -18.77 -13.01 38.49
C PHE A 261 -18.03 -14.04 39.35
N ASP A 262 -17.03 -14.72 38.78
CA ASP A 262 -16.27 -15.77 39.46
C ASP A 262 -15.51 -15.21 40.68
N SER A 263 -14.85 -14.05 40.54
CA SER A 263 -14.11 -13.40 41.62
C SER A 263 -15.02 -12.94 42.76
N HIS A 264 -16.15 -12.29 42.46
CA HIS A 264 -17.10 -11.84 43.48
C HIS A 264 -17.67 -13.03 44.27
N LEU A 265 -18.02 -14.12 43.60
CA LEU A 265 -18.53 -15.33 44.25
C LEU A 265 -17.49 -15.97 45.16
N ASN A 266 -16.25 -16.13 44.69
CA ASN A 266 -15.19 -16.75 45.49
C ASN A 266 -14.73 -15.85 46.64
N TYR A 267 -14.63 -14.53 46.43
CA TYR A 267 -14.28 -13.60 47.49
C TYR A 267 -15.34 -13.59 48.61
N ALA A 268 -16.62 -13.63 48.24
CA ALA A 268 -17.69 -13.75 49.23
C ALA A 268 -17.57 -15.03 50.07
N ARG A 269 -17.25 -16.17 49.44
CA ARG A 269 -17.03 -17.44 50.15
C ARG A 269 -15.84 -17.37 51.11
N GLU A 270 -14.75 -16.73 50.71
CA GLU A 270 -13.59 -16.53 51.58
C GLU A 270 -13.94 -15.65 52.79
N LEU A 271 -14.63 -14.54 52.55
CA LEU A 271 -15.11 -13.66 53.62
C LEU A 271 -16.03 -14.39 54.60
N ILE A 272 -16.95 -15.22 54.10
CA ILE A 272 -17.85 -16.04 54.94
C ILE A 272 -17.05 -17.07 55.73
N ALA A 273 -16.07 -17.73 55.10
CA ALA A 273 -15.22 -18.72 55.75
C ALA A 273 -14.34 -18.12 56.86
N SER A 274 -13.92 -16.86 56.72
CA SER A 274 -13.14 -16.15 57.75
C SER A 274 -13.99 -15.41 58.78
N ALA A 275 -15.29 -15.19 58.51
CA ALA A 275 -16.14 -14.31 59.30
C ALA A 275 -16.28 -14.78 60.75
N ASN A 276 -16.35 -16.09 61.02
CA ASN A 276 -16.80 -16.60 62.31
C ASN A 276 -18.10 -15.88 62.74
N THR A 277 -18.09 -15.12 63.84
CA THR A 277 -19.24 -14.33 64.31
C THR A 277 -19.22 -12.85 63.87
N ASP A 278 -18.30 -12.44 62.99
CA ASP A 278 -18.21 -11.08 62.47
C ASP A 278 -19.30 -10.81 61.41
N SER A 279 -20.41 -10.24 61.85
CA SER A 279 -21.54 -9.87 61.00
C SER A 279 -21.18 -8.87 59.90
N ASN A 280 -20.15 -8.05 60.07
CA ASN A 280 -19.74 -7.08 59.06
C ASN A 280 -19.06 -7.77 57.87
N GLN A 281 -18.27 -8.82 58.13
CA GLN A 281 -17.68 -9.64 57.05
C GLN A 281 -18.75 -10.36 56.26
N VAL A 282 -19.75 -10.96 56.93
CA VAL A 282 -20.88 -11.61 56.24
C VAL A 282 -21.69 -10.60 55.43
N THR A 283 -21.91 -9.39 55.95
CA THR A 283 -22.58 -8.30 55.21
C THR A 283 -21.80 -7.92 53.95
N THR A 284 -20.47 -7.84 54.06
CA THR A 284 -19.59 -7.54 52.91
C THR A 284 -19.68 -8.65 51.87
N ALA A 285 -19.67 -9.92 52.31
CA ALA A 285 -19.85 -11.08 51.42
C ALA A 285 -21.20 -11.06 50.69
N LEU A 286 -22.29 -10.72 51.38
CA LEU A 286 -23.62 -10.56 50.77
C LEU A 286 -23.67 -9.46 49.71
N SER A 287 -22.90 -8.39 49.88
CA SER A 287 -22.74 -7.36 48.86
C SER A 287 -22.06 -7.94 47.61
N HIS A 288 -20.95 -8.66 47.76
CA HIS A 288 -20.27 -9.29 46.62
C HIS A 288 -21.13 -10.34 45.93
N LEU A 289 -21.92 -11.14 46.66
CA LEU A 289 -22.88 -12.07 46.07
C LEU A 289 -23.98 -11.35 45.28
N SER A 290 -24.38 -10.15 45.71
CA SER A 290 -25.32 -9.32 44.96
C SER A 290 -24.72 -8.85 43.64
N GLU A 291 -23.46 -8.38 43.65
CA GLU A 291 -22.74 -8.00 42.42
C GLU A 291 -22.60 -9.19 41.45
N ALA A 292 -22.24 -10.38 41.96
CA ALA A 292 -22.19 -11.59 41.13
C ALA A 292 -23.57 -11.89 40.49
N LEU A 293 -24.65 -11.83 41.27
CA LEU A 293 -26.01 -12.07 40.76
C LEU A 293 -26.50 -10.96 39.81
N MET A 294 -25.93 -9.76 39.83
CA MET A 294 -26.23 -8.75 38.80
C MET A 294 -25.69 -9.18 37.43
N VAL A 295 -24.53 -9.84 37.39
CA VAL A 295 -23.95 -10.38 36.15
C VAL A 295 -24.69 -11.65 35.70
N ARG A 296 -24.99 -12.57 36.63
CA ARG A 296 -25.69 -13.84 36.34
C ARG A 296 -26.88 -14.06 37.30
N PRO A 297 -28.06 -13.48 37.01
CA PRO A 297 -29.20 -13.48 37.95
C PRO A 297 -29.81 -14.85 38.28
N VAL A 298 -29.56 -15.86 37.44
CA VAL A 298 -30.17 -17.20 37.55
C VAL A 298 -29.16 -18.28 37.92
N ASP A 299 -27.93 -17.90 38.25
CA ASP A 299 -26.90 -18.84 38.67
C ASP A 299 -27.28 -19.47 40.01
N GLN A 300 -27.52 -20.79 40.01
CA GLN A 300 -28.01 -21.50 41.19
C GLN A 300 -26.99 -21.52 42.32
N ALA A 301 -25.70 -21.68 42.00
CA ALA A 301 -24.66 -21.76 43.02
C ALA A 301 -24.52 -20.42 43.78
N ALA A 302 -24.62 -19.29 43.09
CA ALA A 302 -24.62 -17.97 43.71
C ALA A 302 -25.90 -17.70 44.52
N LEU A 303 -27.07 -18.13 44.04
CA LEU A 303 -28.34 -18.03 44.77
C LEU A 303 -28.32 -18.85 46.06
N ASP A 304 -27.83 -20.08 46.01
CA ASP A 304 -27.71 -20.96 47.17
C ASP A 304 -26.71 -20.41 48.19
N GLU A 305 -25.55 -19.93 47.72
CA GLU A 305 -24.55 -19.29 48.59
C GLU A 305 -25.13 -18.07 49.31
N ARG A 306 -25.88 -17.22 48.59
CA ARG A 306 -26.53 -16.05 49.19
C ARG A 306 -27.56 -16.44 50.24
N ARG A 307 -28.42 -17.41 49.96
CA ARG A 307 -29.42 -17.87 50.94
C ARG A 307 -28.75 -18.42 52.20
N LEU A 308 -27.70 -19.24 52.06
CA LEU A 308 -26.95 -19.75 53.20
C LEU A 308 -26.27 -18.61 53.98
N ALA A 309 -25.72 -17.60 53.30
CA ALA A 309 -25.09 -16.45 53.94
C ALA A 309 -26.10 -15.57 54.70
N GLU A 310 -27.30 -15.36 54.16
CA GLU A 310 -28.40 -14.66 54.85
C GLU A 310 -28.88 -15.44 56.08
N THR A 311 -28.97 -16.77 55.97
CA THR A 311 -29.32 -17.67 57.08
C THR A 311 -28.26 -17.60 58.17
N TYR A 312 -26.98 -17.65 57.79
CA TYR A 312 -25.85 -17.58 58.70
C TYR A 312 -25.76 -16.23 59.40
N PHE A 313 -25.92 -15.13 58.67
CA PHE A 313 -26.00 -13.79 59.22
C PHE A 313 -27.09 -13.69 60.29
N THR A 314 -28.28 -14.20 60.00
CA THR A 314 -29.39 -14.21 60.96
C THR A 314 -29.03 -15.02 62.20
N ALA A 315 -28.41 -16.19 62.02
CA ALA A 315 -28.00 -17.05 63.13
C ALA A 315 -26.96 -16.41 64.07
N ILE A 316 -26.00 -15.63 63.55
CA ILE A 316 -24.96 -14.99 64.37
C ILE A 316 -25.40 -13.65 64.98
N THR A 317 -26.51 -13.07 64.51
CA THR A 317 -27.01 -11.76 64.99
C THR A 317 -28.24 -11.86 65.89
N THR A 318 -28.96 -12.99 65.89
CA THR A 318 -30.13 -13.17 66.75
C THR A 318 -29.74 -13.32 68.22
N ASP A 319 -30.52 -12.69 69.10
CA ASP A 319 -30.40 -12.87 70.54
C ASP A 319 -31.13 -14.15 71.02
N GLU A 320 -31.99 -14.73 70.18
CA GLU A 320 -32.77 -15.92 70.50
C GLU A 320 -31.99 -17.21 70.21
N ARG A 321 -31.48 -17.85 71.27
CA ARG A 321 -30.65 -19.07 71.15
C ARG A 321 -31.34 -20.21 70.39
N ASP A 322 -32.62 -20.46 70.66
CA ASP A 322 -33.35 -21.53 69.98
C ASP A 322 -33.46 -21.27 68.47
N GLN A 323 -33.71 -20.01 68.09
CA GLN A 323 -33.71 -19.61 66.69
C GLN A 323 -32.32 -19.78 66.06
N ALA A 324 -31.24 -19.40 66.76
CA ALA A 324 -29.87 -19.61 66.28
C ALA A 324 -29.58 -21.10 66.04
N ILE A 325 -29.97 -21.97 66.97
CA ILE A 325 -29.82 -23.44 66.82
C ILE A 325 -30.56 -23.93 65.58
N ASP A 326 -31.82 -23.57 65.39
CA ASP A 326 -32.63 -24.01 64.25
C ASP A 326 -32.01 -23.57 62.91
N LEU A 327 -31.55 -22.33 62.84
CA LEU A 327 -30.90 -21.78 61.64
C LEU A 327 -29.57 -22.48 61.34
N LEU A 328 -28.74 -22.72 62.36
CA LEU A 328 -27.45 -23.40 62.21
C LEU A 328 -27.63 -24.88 61.87
N GLN A 329 -28.64 -25.55 62.41
CA GLN A 329 -28.99 -26.93 62.02
C GLN A 329 -29.40 -27.01 60.55
N ALA A 330 -30.19 -26.05 60.06
CA ALA A 330 -30.57 -25.99 58.66
C ALA A 330 -29.34 -25.82 57.75
N ILE A 331 -28.39 -24.96 58.14
CA ILE A 331 -27.13 -24.79 57.42
C ILE A 331 -26.31 -26.09 57.43
N TYR A 332 -26.11 -26.69 58.60
CA TYR A 332 -25.31 -27.91 58.76
C TYR A 332 -25.88 -29.11 57.98
N ALA A 333 -27.21 -29.26 57.97
CA ALA A 333 -27.87 -30.31 57.20
C ALA A 333 -27.64 -30.18 55.68
N GLU A 334 -27.42 -28.97 55.19
CA GLU A 334 -27.18 -28.71 53.77
C GLU A 334 -25.69 -28.70 53.41
N ARG A 335 -24.87 -27.99 54.19
CA ARG A 335 -23.42 -27.88 54.00
C ARG A 335 -22.70 -27.95 55.35
N PRO A 336 -22.26 -29.15 55.79
CA PRO A 336 -21.65 -29.36 57.10
C PRO A 336 -20.40 -28.50 57.39
N ASP A 337 -19.63 -28.18 56.35
CA ASP A 337 -18.39 -27.40 56.41
C ASP A 337 -18.59 -25.90 56.15
N TYR A 338 -19.85 -25.42 56.15
CA TYR A 338 -20.19 -24.03 55.84
C TYR A 338 -19.47 -23.04 56.76
N ALA A 339 -19.09 -21.88 56.19
CA ALA A 339 -18.30 -20.86 56.86
C ALA A 339 -16.99 -21.39 57.47
N GLY A 340 -16.31 -22.31 56.77
CA GLY A 340 -15.03 -22.86 57.25
C GLY A 340 -15.18 -23.69 58.53
N ASN A 341 -16.29 -24.41 58.66
CA ASN A 341 -16.75 -25.12 59.87
C ASN A 341 -17.23 -24.20 61.01
N ALA A 342 -17.21 -22.87 60.87
CA ALA A 342 -17.68 -21.99 61.95
C ALA A 342 -19.16 -22.20 62.29
N ALA A 343 -20.00 -22.54 61.31
CA ALA A 343 -21.41 -22.81 61.55
C ALA A 343 -21.65 -24.04 62.45
N VAL A 344 -20.90 -25.13 62.26
CA VAL A 344 -21.03 -26.33 63.10
C VAL A 344 -20.45 -26.10 64.50
N GLU A 345 -19.34 -25.36 64.62
CA GLU A 345 -18.75 -25.00 65.92
C GLU A 345 -19.69 -24.10 66.74
N LEU A 346 -20.38 -23.17 66.08
CA LEU A 346 -21.42 -22.35 66.72
C LEU A 346 -22.65 -23.18 67.10
N LEU A 347 -23.05 -24.13 66.27
CA LEU A 347 -24.16 -25.04 66.57
C LEU A 347 -23.86 -25.86 67.83
N TYR A 348 -22.67 -26.46 67.88
CA TYR A 348 -22.19 -27.21 69.03
C TYR A 348 -22.23 -26.36 70.31
N THR A 349 -21.64 -25.18 70.26
CA THR A 349 -21.59 -24.25 71.40
C THR A 349 -22.98 -23.89 71.92
N ASN A 350 -23.92 -23.60 71.01
CA ASN A 350 -25.29 -23.23 71.39
C ASN A 350 -26.07 -24.41 71.97
N LEU A 351 -25.90 -25.63 71.44
CA LEU A 351 -26.53 -26.85 71.97
C LEU A 351 -26.03 -27.18 73.37
N VAL A 352 -24.70 -27.19 73.58
CA VAL A 352 -24.11 -27.44 74.90
C VAL A 352 -24.58 -26.40 75.92
N THR A 353 -24.57 -25.11 75.55
CA THR A 353 -25.04 -24.04 76.45
C THR A 353 -26.52 -24.19 76.80
N ARG A 354 -27.37 -24.58 75.83
CA ARG A 354 -28.80 -24.84 76.09
C ARG A 354 -29.00 -26.08 76.97
N ALA A 355 -28.21 -27.13 76.74
CA ALA A 355 -28.22 -28.34 77.55
C ALA A 355 -27.88 -28.04 79.01
N ASP A 356 -26.79 -27.28 79.25
CA ASP A 356 -26.37 -26.87 80.59
C ASP A 356 -27.47 -26.07 81.32
N ALA A 357 -28.09 -25.12 80.62
CA ALA A 357 -29.16 -24.30 81.18
C ALA A 357 -30.40 -25.14 81.54
N ASN A 358 -30.79 -26.08 80.68
CA ASN A 358 -31.89 -27.00 80.92
C ASN A 358 -31.59 -27.97 82.07
N LEU A 359 -30.35 -28.46 82.17
CA LEU A 359 -29.92 -29.31 83.27
C LEU A 359 -29.98 -28.56 84.60
N ALA A 360 -29.50 -27.32 84.65
CA ALA A 360 -29.61 -26.45 85.82
C ALA A 360 -31.07 -26.14 86.22
N ALA A 361 -31.99 -26.11 85.24
CA ALA A 361 -33.42 -25.96 85.45
C ALA A 361 -34.15 -27.27 85.83
N GLY A 362 -33.43 -28.40 85.93
CA GLY A 362 -34.01 -29.72 86.22
C GLY A 362 -34.73 -30.38 85.04
N GLN A 363 -34.55 -29.85 83.82
CA GLN A 363 -35.13 -30.38 82.59
C GLN A 363 -34.18 -31.37 81.91
N THR A 364 -33.88 -32.47 82.62
CA THR A 364 -32.85 -33.45 82.22
C THR A 364 -33.09 -34.09 80.86
N GLU A 365 -34.34 -34.33 80.47
CA GLU A 365 -34.67 -34.95 79.17
C GLU A 365 -34.27 -34.06 77.98
N ILE A 366 -34.53 -32.75 78.08
CA ILE A 366 -34.15 -31.78 77.04
C ILE A 366 -32.63 -31.64 76.99
N ALA A 367 -31.98 -31.56 78.16
CA ALA A 367 -30.53 -31.50 78.22
C ALA A 367 -29.85 -32.73 77.60
N LEU A 368 -30.38 -33.93 77.86
CA LEU A 368 -29.86 -35.18 77.29
C LEU A 368 -29.99 -35.18 75.76
N SER A 369 -31.13 -34.75 75.22
CA SER A 369 -31.33 -34.62 73.77
C SER A 369 -30.34 -33.64 73.14
N ASP A 370 -30.08 -32.50 73.78
CA ASP A 370 -29.17 -31.47 73.28
C ASP A 370 -27.71 -31.93 73.30
N TYR A 371 -27.25 -32.56 74.39
CA TYR A 371 -25.89 -33.12 74.42
C TYR A 371 -25.71 -34.23 73.40
N GLN A 372 -26.74 -35.07 73.18
CA GLN A 372 -26.67 -36.12 72.15
C GLN A 372 -26.53 -35.51 70.76
N ALA A 373 -27.35 -34.51 70.44
CA ALA A 373 -27.24 -33.78 69.18
C ALA A 373 -25.85 -33.13 69.03
N ALA A 374 -25.30 -32.54 70.08
CA ALA A 374 -23.97 -31.92 70.06
C ALA A 374 -22.84 -32.95 69.88
N ALA A 375 -22.93 -34.11 70.53
CA ALA A 375 -21.93 -35.17 70.45
C ALA A 375 -21.87 -35.85 69.06
N ASP A 376 -22.97 -35.77 68.29
CA ASP A 376 -23.08 -36.32 66.93
C ASP A 376 -22.56 -35.35 65.85
N LEU A 377 -22.20 -34.11 66.20
CA LEU A 377 -21.67 -33.11 65.24
C LEU A 377 -20.21 -33.40 64.86
N PHE A 378 -19.85 -33.13 63.60
CA PHE A 378 -18.47 -33.17 63.12
C PHE A 378 -17.70 -31.90 63.50
N VAL A 379 -17.42 -31.72 64.79
CA VAL A 379 -16.57 -30.64 65.33
C VAL A 379 -15.18 -31.14 65.70
N ALA A 380 -14.24 -30.21 65.91
CA ALA A 380 -12.86 -30.57 66.27
C ALA A 380 -12.75 -31.26 67.65
N ASP A 381 -13.58 -30.85 68.60
CA ASP A 381 -13.63 -31.40 69.96
C ASP A 381 -15.08 -31.47 70.47
N SER A 382 -15.61 -32.69 70.55
CA SER A 382 -16.94 -32.99 71.08
C SER A 382 -16.90 -33.63 72.49
N SER A 383 -15.75 -33.59 73.17
CA SER A 383 -15.53 -34.34 74.42
C SER A 383 -16.44 -33.88 75.56
N GLU A 384 -16.69 -32.57 75.68
CA GLU A 384 -17.56 -32.03 76.73
C GLU A 384 -18.98 -32.59 76.65
N ALA A 385 -19.58 -32.63 75.45
CA ALA A 385 -20.90 -33.23 75.25
C ALA A 385 -20.90 -34.75 75.53
N GLN A 386 -19.84 -35.46 75.11
CA GLN A 386 -19.71 -36.90 75.33
C GLN A 386 -19.56 -37.26 76.82
N ASP A 387 -18.75 -36.50 77.56
CA ASP A 387 -18.56 -36.69 78.99
C ASP A 387 -19.85 -36.40 79.77
N LYS A 388 -20.57 -35.34 79.40
CA LYS A 388 -21.88 -35.01 80.00
C LYS A 388 -22.94 -36.08 79.75
N LEU A 389 -22.98 -36.65 78.55
CA LEU A 389 -23.86 -37.79 78.25
C LEU A 389 -23.51 -39.02 79.09
N ALA A 390 -22.22 -39.31 79.28
CA ALA A 390 -21.79 -40.44 80.08
C ALA A 390 -22.19 -40.28 81.56
N GLU A 391 -22.06 -39.06 82.12
CA GLU A 391 -22.47 -38.71 83.48
C GLU A 391 -23.99 -38.91 83.67
N LEU A 392 -24.82 -38.34 82.80
CA LEU A 392 -26.28 -38.41 82.91
C LEU A 392 -26.84 -39.83 82.72
N ASN A 393 -26.22 -40.64 81.87
CA ASN A 393 -26.61 -42.04 81.68
C ASN A 393 -26.21 -42.94 82.86
N ALA A 394 -25.16 -42.57 83.61
CA ALA A 394 -24.74 -43.29 84.81
C ALA A 394 -25.69 -43.04 85.98
N ASP A 395 -26.17 -41.80 86.14
CA ASP A 395 -27.11 -41.42 87.22
C ASP A 395 -28.55 -41.94 87.01
N SER A 396 -28.86 -42.40 85.79
CA SER A 396 -30.17 -42.93 85.40
C SER A 396 -30.31 -44.45 85.60
N ASN A 397 -29.22 -45.16 85.93
CA ASN A 397 -29.17 -46.60 86.23
C ASN A 397 -29.03 -46.85 87.73
#